data_AF-A0A2V3HHI1-F1
#
_entry.id   AF-A0A2V3HHI1-F1
#
_cell.length_a   1.000
_cell.length_b   1.000
_cell.length_c   1.000
_cell.angle_alpha   90.00
_cell.angle_beta   90.00
_cell.angle_gamma   90.00
#
_symmetry.space_group_name_H-M   'P 1'
#
loop_
_entity.id
_entity.type
_entity.pdbx_description
1 polymer ?
#
loop_
_entity_poly.entity_id
_entity_poly.type
_entity_poly.pdbx_seq_one_letter_code
_entity_poly.pdbx_strand_id
1 'polypeptide(L)'
;MRMLYPPSAGTLRSVRGLAAAETVAGVTGLRITAHRGQELLPPPEGGTYLGFIFASGENAAEVVAALSEAAGKLDIQVDGQS
;
A
#
# COMPACT_ATOMS: atom_id res chain seq x y z
N MET A 1 -3.65 -3.34 11.04
CA MET A 1 -3.76 -2.99 9.60
C MET A 1 -2.82 -1.84 9.29
N ARG A 2 -2.40 -1.69 8.03
CA ARG A 2 -1.59 -0.55 7.55
C ARG A 2 -2.28 0.10 6.36
N MET A 3 -2.38 1.43 6.40
CA MET A 3 -2.77 2.25 5.25
C MET A 3 -1.58 2.40 4.30
N LEU A 4 -1.84 2.32 3.00
CA LEU A 4 -0.85 2.54 1.96
C LEU A 4 -1.01 3.95 1.40
N TYR A 5 0.07 4.71 1.42
CA TYR A 5 0.12 6.06 0.87
C TYR A 5 0.94 6.08 -0.42
N PRO A 6 0.60 6.96 -1.38
CA PRO A 6 1.45 7.18 -2.54
C PRO A 6 2.85 7.68 -2.12
N PRO A 7 3.92 7.29 -2.83
CA PRO A 7 5.27 7.78 -2.56
C PRO A 7 5.44 9.27 -2.90
N SER A 8 4.60 9.80 -3.79
CA SER A 8 4.59 11.20 -4.24
C SER A 8 3.21 11.59 -4.74
N ALA A 9 2.92 12.89 -4.81
CA ALA A 9 1.71 13.38 -5.48
C ALA A 9 1.76 13.09 -6.99
N GLY A 10 0.61 12.77 -7.59
CA GLY A 10 0.53 12.49 -9.02
C GLY A 10 -0.62 11.56 -9.40
N THR A 11 -0.59 11.08 -10.65
CA THR A 11 -1.62 10.16 -11.17
C THR A 11 -1.18 8.71 -11.00
N LEU A 12 -2.02 7.87 -10.40
CA LEU A 12 -1.72 6.46 -10.22
C LEU A 12 -1.61 5.73 -11.56
N ARG A 13 -0.42 5.22 -11.88
CA ARG A 13 -0.18 4.46 -13.10
C ARG A 13 -0.35 2.96 -12.89
N SER A 14 0.30 2.40 -11.87
CA SER A 14 0.20 0.98 -11.55
C SER A 14 0.63 0.67 -10.12
N VAL A 15 0.05 -0.38 -9.55
CA VAL A 15 0.55 -1.02 -8.33
C VAL A 15 0.97 -2.45 -8.69
N ARG A 16 2.22 -2.81 -8.42
CA ARG A 16 2.83 -4.11 -8.71
C ARG A 16 3.27 -4.79 -7.42
N GLY A 17 3.58 -6.08 -7.51
CA GLY A 17 4.05 -6.86 -6.34
C GLY A 17 2.93 -7.34 -5.42
N LEU A 18 1.66 -7.19 -5.80
CA LEU A 18 0.49 -7.59 -5.00
C LEU A 18 0.56 -9.06 -4.58
N ALA A 19 0.79 -9.96 -5.54
CA ALA A 19 0.90 -11.40 -5.25
C ALA A 19 2.06 -11.71 -4.28
N ALA A 20 3.22 -11.05 -4.43
CA ALA A 20 4.35 -11.24 -3.53
C ALA A 20 4.04 -10.72 -2.12
N ALA A 21 3.35 -9.57 -2.01
CA ALA A 21 2.92 -9.02 -0.73
C ALA A 21 1.87 -9.92 -0.03
N GLU A 22 0.96 -10.54 -0.77
CA GLU A 22 -0.04 -11.47 -0.24
C GLU A 22 0.57 -12.79 0.25
N THR A 23 1.73 -13.19 -0.26
CA THR A 23 2.44 -14.40 0.20
C THR A 23 3.23 -14.23 1.49
N VAL A 24 3.35 -13.00 2.01
CA VAL A 24 4.06 -12.74 3.27
C VAL A 24 3.34 -13.40 4.43
N ALA A 25 4.08 -14.13 5.27
CA ALA A 25 3.53 -14.81 6.43
C ALA A 25 2.84 -13.80 7.37
N GLY A 26 1.64 -14.14 7.83
CA GLY A 26 0.83 -13.28 8.68
C GLY A 26 -0.02 -12.24 7.93
N VAL A 27 0.19 -12.03 6.62
CA VAL A 27 -0.74 -11.22 5.80
C VAL A 27 -2.05 -11.97 5.61
N THR A 28 -3.15 -11.32 5.95
CA THR A 28 -4.50 -11.89 5.85
C THR A 28 -5.32 -11.25 4.75
N GLY A 29 -4.83 -10.17 4.16
CA GLY A 29 -5.47 -9.57 2.98
C GLY A 29 -4.79 -8.29 2.53
N LEU A 30 -4.95 -7.99 1.25
CA LEU A 30 -4.49 -6.76 0.63
C LEU A 30 -5.63 -6.18 -0.22
N ARG A 31 -5.93 -4.90 -0.04
CA ARG A 31 -6.98 -4.22 -0.81
C ARG A 31 -6.48 -2.91 -1.37
N ILE A 32 -6.34 -2.83 -2.68
CA ILE A 32 -6.14 -1.56 -3.39
C ILE A 32 -7.50 -0.94 -3.68
N THR A 33 -7.73 0.26 -3.15
CA THR A 33 -8.95 1.06 -3.34
C THR A 33 -8.76 2.14 -4.40
N ALA A 34 -7.53 2.59 -4.62
CA ALA A 34 -7.24 3.56 -5.66
C ALA A 34 -7.32 2.93 -7.06
N HIS A 35 -7.82 3.68 -8.02
CA HIS A 35 -7.95 3.24 -9.40
C HIS A 35 -6.84 3.82 -10.28
N ARG A 36 -6.44 3.09 -11.32
CA ARG A 36 -5.49 3.62 -12.32
C ARG A 36 -6.08 4.89 -12.95
N GLY A 37 -5.27 5.93 -13.07
CA GLY A 37 -5.68 7.25 -13.54
C GLY A 37 -6.23 8.16 -12.44
N GLN A 38 -6.37 7.67 -11.20
CA GLN A 38 -6.78 8.50 -10.08
C GLN A 38 -5.66 9.43 -9.63
N GLU A 39 -6.01 10.67 -9.34
CA GLU A 39 -5.11 11.63 -8.71
C GLU A 39 -4.91 11.29 -7.23
N LEU A 40 -3.65 11.16 -6.83
CA LEU A 40 -3.23 10.84 -5.48
C LEU A 40 -2.45 12.03 -4.92
N LEU A 41 -2.89 12.51 -3.76
CA LEU A 41 -2.18 13.48 -2.96
C LEU A 41 -1.88 12.86 -1.60
N PRO A 42 -0.59 12.84 -1.16
CA PRO A 42 -0.27 12.48 0.20
C PRO A 42 -0.80 13.52 1.20
N PRO A 43 -1.04 13.13 2.46
CA PRO A 43 -1.45 14.08 3.51
C PRO A 43 -0.33 15.10 3.83
N PRO A 44 -0.67 16.31 4.32
CA PRO A 44 -1.99 16.77 4.78
C PRO A 44 -2.92 17.33 3.69
N GLU A 45 -2.40 17.69 2.51
CA GLU A 45 -3.18 18.36 1.45
C GLU A 45 -4.18 17.42 0.75
N GLY A 46 -3.99 16.09 0.86
CA GLY A 46 -4.93 15.08 0.36
C GLY A 46 -4.99 13.83 1.24
N GLY A 47 -6.20 13.29 1.42
CA GLY A 47 -6.45 12.09 2.23
C GLY A 47 -6.45 10.78 1.42
N THR A 48 -5.93 10.78 0.20
CA THR A 48 -6.11 9.66 -0.72
C THR A 48 -5.09 8.57 -0.45
N TYR A 49 -5.54 7.48 0.15
CA TYR A 49 -4.78 6.25 0.32
C TYR A 49 -4.92 5.35 -0.90
N LEU A 50 -3.86 4.61 -1.21
CA LEU A 50 -3.85 3.56 -2.23
C LEU A 50 -4.73 2.39 -1.84
N GLY A 51 -4.79 2.10 -0.54
CA GLY A 51 -5.42 0.90 -0.02
C GLY A 51 -4.89 0.49 1.34
N PHE A 52 -5.02 -0.79 1.63
CA PHE A 52 -4.77 -1.36 2.96
C PHE A 52 -4.07 -2.72 2.87
N ILE A 53 -3.22 -2.99 3.86
CA ILE A 53 -2.70 -4.33 4.17
C ILE A 53 -3.25 -4.75 5.54
N PHE A 54 -3.79 -5.96 5.61
CA PHE A 54 -4.25 -6.61 6.83
C PHE A 54 -3.30 -7.74 7.18
N ALA A 55 -2.98 -7.85 8.47
CA ALA A 55 -2.13 -8.90 8.99
C ALA A 55 -2.59 -9.31 10.39
N SER A 56 -2.26 -10.53 10.77
CA SER A 56 -2.52 -11.16 12.07
C SER A 56 -1.29 -11.94 12.51
N GLY A 57 -1.06 -12.01 13.82
CA GLY A 57 0.09 -12.67 14.45
C GLY A 57 -0.16 -12.84 15.95
N GLU A 58 0.72 -13.58 16.63
CA GLU A 58 0.56 -13.88 18.06
C GLU A 58 0.82 -12.66 18.95
N ASN A 59 1.57 -11.69 18.45
CA ASN A 59 1.90 -10.45 19.14
C ASN A 59 2.01 -9.27 18.17
N ALA A 60 2.07 -8.06 18.73
CA ALA A 60 2.14 -6.83 17.94
C ALA A 60 3.40 -6.75 17.07
N ALA A 61 4.54 -7.32 17.52
CA ALA A 61 5.79 -7.26 16.78
C ALA A 61 5.72 -8.05 15.47
N GLU A 62 5.12 -9.24 15.50
CA GLU A 62 4.86 -10.06 14.31
C GLU A 62 3.94 -9.36 13.32
N VAL A 63 2.85 -8.76 13.80
CA VAL A 63 1.92 -8.00 12.94
C VAL A 63 2.64 -6.83 12.27
N VAL A 64 3.46 -6.08 13.02
CA VAL A 64 4.23 -4.95 12.48
C VAL A 64 5.26 -5.42 11.45
N ALA A 65 5.93 -6.53 11.69
CA ALA A 65 6.90 -7.13 10.77
C ALA A 65 6.22 -7.55 9.46
N ALA A 66 5.13 -8.30 9.53
CA ALA A 66 4.36 -8.74 8.35
C ALA A 66 3.85 -7.55 7.52
N LEU A 67 3.27 -6.53 8.18
CA LEU A 67 2.80 -5.32 7.49
C LEU A 67 3.94 -4.55 6.82
N SER A 68 5.11 -4.50 7.44
CA SER A 68 6.27 -3.79 6.91
C SER A 68 6.92 -4.54 5.75
N GLU A 69 7.06 -5.86 5.87
CA GLU A 69 7.58 -6.72 4.80
C GLU A 69 6.66 -6.67 3.58
N ALA A 70 5.35 -6.86 3.76
CA ALA A 70 4.38 -6.83 2.68
C ALA A 70 4.36 -5.47 1.96
N ALA A 71 4.41 -4.37 2.71
CA ALA A 71 4.52 -3.03 2.12
C ALA A 71 5.80 -2.86 1.30
N GLY A 72 6.92 -3.44 1.74
CA GLY A 72 8.20 -3.42 1.03
C GLY A 72 8.23 -4.24 -0.27
N LYS A 73 7.25 -5.13 -0.50
CA LYS A 73 7.09 -5.87 -1.77
C LYS A 73 6.33 -5.08 -2.83
N LEU A 74 5.66 -4.00 -2.46
CA LEU A 74 4.84 -3.22 -3.37
C LEU A 74 5.68 -2.21 -4.15
N ASP A 75 5.48 -2.20 -5.46
CA ASP A 75 6.04 -1.18 -6.36
C ASP A 75 4.90 -0.31 -6.88
N ILE A 76 4.88 0.94 -6.46
CA ILE A 76 3.83 1.92 -6.75
C ILE A 76 4.39 2.93 -7.72
N GLN A 77 3.79 2.98 -8.91
CA GLN A 77 4.18 3.89 -9.98
C GLN A 77 3.16 5.01 -10.08
N VAL A 78 3.65 6.24 -9.93
CA VAL A 78 2.86 7.47 -10.01
C VAL A 78 3.51 8.37 -11.06
N ASP A 79 2.72 8.86 -12.01
CA ASP A 79 3.18 9.84 -12.99
C ASP A 79 3.08 11.25 -12.35
N GLY A 80 4.14 12.05 -12.46
CA GLY A 80 4.19 13.40 -11.87
C GLY A 80 3.13 14.33 -12.46
N GLN A 81 2.66 15.27 -11.64
CA GLN A 81 1.81 16.38 -12.11
C GLN A 81 2.65 17.27 -13.04
N SER A 82 2.35 17.26 -14.33
CA SER A 82 2.95 18.19 -15.32
C SER A 82 2.09 19.43 -15.48
#